data_AF-R5ZPS1-F1
#
_entry.id   AF-R5ZPS1-F1
#
_cell.length_a   1.000
_cell.length_b   1.000
_cell.length_c   1.000
_cell.angle_alpha   90.00
_cell.angle_beta   90.00
_cell.angle_gamma   90.00
#
_symmetry.space_group_name_H-M   'P 1'
#
loop_
_entity.id
_entity.type
_entity.pdbx_description
1 polymer ?
#
loop_
_entity_poly.entity_id
_entity_poly.type
_entity_poly.pdbx_seq_one_letter_code
_entity_poly.pdbx_strand_id
1 'polypeptide(L)'
;MISNAIAEMRTYGEGFIIADQAPGLLDMAAIRNTNTKIIHRLPDLSDRELAGRAANLNDQQIVELARLSKGVAAIYQNDWVEPVLCKIAKAEEGERFTYNRPIEDTTDDQHDDALSVARMLAYGISIGTEAELHSIRERLDRLHIGASTKVSILRTAQNPPNEPYMTKLAPIMSALFPDVVKTVERELKSGNEAEQLTRAAEAALGASINREIDNRTRRVIIQGIMTDILYLQMQDTQAYSDWHNWNENSEVG
;
A
#
# COMPACT_ATOMS: atom_id res chain seq x y z
N MET A 1 11.20 3.09 -16.76
CA MET A 1 10.00 3.37 -15.94
C MET A 1 9.58 2.17 -15.09
N ILE A 2 9.55 0.93 -15.62
CA ILE A 2 9.39 -0.29 -14.79
C ILE A 2 10.60 -0.54 -13.88
N SER A 3 11.81 -0.25 -14.36
CA SER A 3 13.08 -0.53 -13.68
C SER A 3 13.19 0.05 -12.26
N ASN A 4 12.66 1.27 -12.02
CA ASN A 4 12.65 1.90 -10.70
C ASN A 4 11.61 1.25 -9.77
N ALA A 5 10.44 0.90 -10.31
CA ALA A 5 9.41 0.20 -9.55
C ALA A 5 9.92 -1.17 -9.07
N ILE A 6 10.67 -1.91 -9.91
CA ILE A 6 11.27 -3.19 -9.54
C ILE A 6 12.25 -3.06 -8.36
N ALA A 7 13.03 -1.97 -8.32
CA ALA A 7 13.98 -1.72 -7.24
C ALA A 7 13.28 -1.36 -5.93
N GLU A 8 12.23 -0.54 -5.99
CA GLU A 8 11.50 -0.06 -4.81
C GLU A 8 10.57 -1.11 -4.19
N MET A 9 9.97 -2.01 -4.99
CA MET A 9 9.00 -3.02 -4.53
C MET A 9 9.57 -3.99 -3.48
N ARG A 10 10.89 -4.25 -3.50
CA ARG A 10 11.56 -5.11 -2.50
C ARG A 10 11.41 -4.57 -1.09
N THR A 11 11.53 -3.26 -0.91
CA THR A 11 11.35 -2.59 0.38
C THR A 11 9.94 -2.82 0.94
N TYR A 12 8.97 -3.03 0.05
CA TYR A 12 7.55 -3.20 0.39
C TYR A 12 7.13 -4.63 0.71
N GLY A 13 8.03 -5.60 0.53
CA GLY A 13 7.66 -7.01 0.64
C GLY A 13 6.67 -7.44 -0.46
N GLU A 14 6.52 -6.62 -1.51
CA GLU A 14 5.65 -6.89 -2.64
C GLU A 14 6.46 -7.61 -3.73
N GLY A 15 5.95 -8.73 -4.20
CA GLY A 15 6.50 -9.46 -5.34
C GLY A 15 5.66 -9.23 -6.59
N PHE A 16 6.29 -9.26 -7.76
CA PHE A 16 5.60 -9.29 -9.04
C PHE A 16 6.19 -10.40 -9.91
N ILE A 17 5.39 -10.88 -10.86
CA ILE A 17 5.79 -11.90 -11.83
C ILE A 17 5.65 -11.29 -13.22
N ILE A 18 6.70 -11.41 -14.04
CA ILE A 18 6.68 -11.06 -15.45
C ILE A 18 6.62 -12.36 -16.24
N ALA A 19 5.61 -12.48 -17.11
CA ALA A 19 5.48 -13.60 -18.04
C ALA A 19 5.48 -13.03 -19.47
N ASP A 20 6.50 -13.38 -20.25
CA ASP A 20 6.66 -12.95 -21.63
C ASP A 20 7.24 -14.10 -22.48
N GLN A 21 6.93 -14.09 -23.77
CA GLN A 21 7.44 -15.05 -24.76
C GLN A 21 8.69 -14.57 -25.50
N ALA A 22 8.98 -13.27 -25.47
CA ALA A 22 10.10 -12.63 -26.15
C ALA A 22 10.92 -11.78 -25.17
N PRO A 23 11.83 -12.40 -24.39
CA PRO A 23 12.68 -11.70 -23.44
C PRO A 23 13.42 -10.49 -24.03
N GLY A 24 13.83 -10.53 -25.30
CA GLY A 24 14.49 -9.43 -26.00
C GLY A 24 13.67 -8.14 -26.12
N LEU A 25 12.35 -8.19 -25.91
CA LEU A 25 11.48 -7.02 -25.88
C LEU A 25 11.33 -6.41 -24.48
N LEU A 26 11.77 -7.11 -23.43
CA LEU A 26 11.73 -6.62 -22.07
C LEU A 26 12.86 -5.63 -21.80
N ASP A 27 12.61 -4.66 -20.91
CA ASP A 27 13.66 -3.79 -20.39
C ASP A 27 14.74 -4.64 -19.71
N MET A 28 16.00 -4.40 -20.06
CA MET A 28 17.14 -5.14 -19.52
C MET A 28 17.19 -5.14 -17.98
N ALA A 29 16.65 -4.11 -17.32
CA ALA A 29 16.56 -4.07 -15.87
C ALA A 29 15.59 -5.12 -15.32
N ALA A 30 14.49 -5.42 -16.00
CA ALA A 30 13.58 -6.50 -15.58
C ALA A 30 14.27 -7.87 -15.65
N ILE A 31 15.04 -8.10 -16.69
CA ILE A 31 15.77 -9.37 -16.89
C ILE A 31 16.88 -9.53 -15.84
N ARG A 32 17.63 -8.46 -15.55
CA ARG A 32 18.72 -8.49 -14.57
C ARG A 32 18.25 -8.50 -13.11
N ASN A 33 17.22 -7.72 -12.79
CA ASN A 33 16.83 -7.46 -11.40
C ASN A 33 15.76 -8.42 -10.85
N THR A 34 15.16 -9.27 -11.68
CA THR A 34 14.28 -10.34 -11.21
C THR A 34 15.09 -11.42 -10.50
N ASN A 35 14.66 -11.78 -9.29
CA ASN A 35 15.37 -12.73 -8.43
C ASN A 35 15.24 -14.17 -8.97
N THR A 36 14.01 -14.61 -9.17
CA THR A 36 13.69 -15.95 -9.66
C THR A 36 13.40 -15.90 -11.15
N LYS A 37 14.01 -16.81 -11.91
CA LYS A 37 13.87 -16.96 -13.35
C LYS A 37 13.41 -18.37 -13.66
N ILE A 38 12.31 -18.48 -14.40
CA ILE A 38 11.76 -19.74 -14.90
C ILE A 38 11.78 -19.66 -16.42
N ILE A 39 12.76 -20.32 -17.04
CA ILE A 39 13.04 -20.22 -18.47
C ILE A 39 12.53 -21.49 -19.15
N HIS A 40 11.38 -21.36 -19.81
CA HIS A 40 10.85 -22.38 -20.70
C HIS A 40 11.59 -22.41 -22.05
N ARG A 41 11.08 -23.20 -22.99
CA ARG A 41 11.63 -23.27 -24.34
C ARG A 41 11.67 -21.88 -24.99
N LEU A 42 12.87 -21.46 -25.38
CA LEU A 42 13.10 -20.25 -26.18
C LEU A 42 13.68 -20.65 -27.54
N PRO A 43 12.98 -20.39 -28.67
CA PRO A 43 13.46 -20.81 -29.99
C PRO A 43 14.56 -19.90 -30.54
N ASP A 44 14.48 -18.59 -30.27
CA ASP A 44 15.42 -17.60 -30.77
C ASP A 44 16.78 -17.68 -30.05
N LEU A 45 17.88 -17.45 -30.76
CA LEU A 45 19.22 -17.49 -30.16
C LEU A 45 19.47 -16.30 -29.22
N SER A 46 19.09 -15.09 -29.64
CA SER A 46 19.32 -13.88 -28.87
C SER A 46 18.53 -13.89 -27.56
N ASP A 47 17.28 -14.39 -27.59
CA ASP A 47 16.47 -14.58 -26.38
C ASP A 47 17.09 -15.61 -25.42
N ARG A 48 17.62 -16.71 -25.95
CA ARG A 48 18.29 -17.75 -25.15
C ARG A 48 19.55 -17.22 -24.48
N GLU A 49 20.38 -16.47 -25.21
CA GLU A 49 21.58 -15.86 -24.65
C GLU A 49 21.22 -14.84 -23.57
N LEU A 50 20.25 -13.98 -23.85
CA LEU A 50 19.81 -12.93 -22.93
C LEU A 50 19.26 -13.51 -21.61
N ALA A 51 18.27 -14.39 -21.70
CA ALA A 51 17.64 -14.99 -20.53
C ALA A 51 18.59 -15.97 -19.82
N GLY A 52 19.33 -16.77 -20.59
CA GLY A 52 20.19 -17.82 -20.07
C GLY A 52 21.41 -17.28 -19.33
N ARG A 53 22.08 -16.25 -19.86
CA ARG A 53 23.18 -15.57 -19.15
C ARG A 53 22.68 -14.92 -17.85
N ALA A 54 21.49 -14.34 -17.86
CA ALA A 54 20.89 -13.76 -16.67
C ALA A 54 20.49 -14.79 -15.60
N ALA A 55 20.44 -16.08 -15.95
CA ALA A 55 20.19 -17.22 -15.07
C ALA A 55 21.45 -18.10 -14.85
N ASN A 56 22.64 -17.57 -15.15
CA ASN A 56 23.92 -18.26 -14.98
C ASN A 56 24.02 -19.60 -15.73
N LEU A 57 23.34 -19.74 -16.88
CA LEU A 57 23.49 -20.90 -17.76
C LEU A 57 24.82 -20.83 -18.52
N ASN A 58 25.46 -21.98 -18.69
CA ASN A 58 26.60 -22.13 -19.58
C ASN A 58 26.18 -22.23 -21.06
N ASP A 59 27.14 -22.12 -21.97
CA ASP A 59 26.88 -22.08 -23.42
C ASP A 59 26.13 -23.32 -23.92
N GLN A 60 26.44 -24.48 -23.37
CA GLN A 60 25.78 -25.73 -23.76
C GLN A 60 24.33 -25.75 -23.27
N GLN A 61 24.07 -25.32 -22.04
CA GLN A 61 22.72 -25.19 -21.49
C GLN A 61 21.89 -24.16 -22.26
N ILE A 62 22.48 -23.02 -22.65
CA ILE A 62 21.84 -21.99 -23.48
C ILE A 62 21.38 -22.60 -24.80
N VAL A 63 22.21 -23.42 -25.46
CA VAL A 63 21.81 -24.09 -26.71
C VAL A 63 20.62 -25.03 -26.48
N GLU A 64 20.61 -25.78 -25.39
CA GLU A 64 19.57 -26.76 -25.06
C GLU A 64 18.20 -26.14 -24.73
N LEU A 65 18.13 -24.84 -24.38
CA LEU A 65 16.85 -24.15 -24.16
C LEU A 65 15.88 -24.26 -25.34
N ALA A 66 16.39 -24.35 -26.58
CA ALA A 66 15.55 -24.48 -27.78
C ALA A 66 14.88 -25.87 -27.90
N ARG A 67 15.33 -26.86 -27.13
CA ARG A 67 14.93 -28.27 -27.19
C ARG A 67 14.06 -28.70 -26.01
N LEU A 68 13.83 -27.81 -25.06
CA LEU A 68 13.01 -28.13 -23.89
C LEU A 68 11.61 -28.59 -24.30
N SER A 69 11.20 -29.72 -23.72
CA SER A 69 9.84 -30.26 -23.89
C SER A 69 8.82 -29.37 -23.17
N LYS A 70 7.55 -29.46 -23.56
CA LYS A 70 6.46 -28.73 -22.90
C LYS A 70 6.45 -28.99 -21.40
N GLY A 71 6.39 -27.92 -20.60
CA GLY A 71 6.42 -27.97 -19.14
C GLY A 71 7.81 -28.27 -18.56
N VAL A 72 8.88 -28.32 -19.36
CA VAL A 72 10.25 -28.35 -18.85
C VAL A 72 10.81 -26.93 -18.85
N ALA A 73 11.53 -26.55 -17.80
CA ALA A 73 12.15 -25.25 -17.66
C ALA A 73 13.51 -25.35 -16.95
N ALA A 74 14.43 -24.45 -17.30
CA ALA A 74 15.57 -24.14 -16.44
C ALA A 74 15.11 -23.13 -15.38
N ILE A 75 15.31 -23.45 -14.12
CA ILE A 75 14.92 -22.61 -12.98
C ILE A 75 16.17 -22.17 -12.24
N TYR A 76 16.23 -20.87 -11.98
CA TYR A 76 17.30 -20.25 -11.22
C TYR A 76 16.72 -19.23 -10.26
N GLN A 77 17.34 -19.09 -9.11
CA GLN A 77 17.13 -17.99 -8.18
C GLN A 77 18.50 -17.46 -7.76
N ASN A 78 18.62 -16.17 -7.44
CA ASN A 78 19.90 -15.65 -6.96
C ASN A 78 20.39 -16.47 -5.76
N ASP A 79 21.71 -16.57 -5.65
CA ASP A 79 22.43 -17.34 -4.63
C ASP A 79 22.33 -18.88 -4.77
N TRP A 80 21.63 -19.40 -5.78
CA TRP A 80 21.73 -20.81 -6.14
C TRP A 80 23.09 -21.10 -6.77
N VAL A 81 23.66 -22.26 -6.42
CA VAL A 81 24.94 -22.72 -6.96
C VAL A 81 24.86 -22.89 -8.47
N GLU A 82 23.76 -23.47 -8.95
CA GLU A 82 23.53 -23.73 -10.36
C GLU A 82 22.02 -23.73 -10.69
N PRO A 83 21.65 -23.42 -11.94
CA PRO A 83 20.29 -23.59 -12.42
C PRO A 83 19.90 -25.07 -12.48
N VAL A 84 18.65 -25.37 -12.12
CA VAL A 84 18.10 -26.73 -12.12
C VAL A 84 17.13 -26.92 -13.28
N LEU A 85 17.15 -28.12 -13.89
CA LEU A 85 16.18 -28.50 -14.91
C LEU A 85 14.95 -29.12 -14.23
N CYS A 86 13.79 -28.49 -14.37
CA CYS A 86 12.57 -28.90 -13.69
C CYS A 86 11.46 -29.26 -14.68
N LYS A 87 10.70 -30.31 -14.37
CA LYS A 87 9.42 -30.63 -15.01
C LYS A 87 8.29 -30.03 -14.18
N ILE A 88 7.73 -28.94 -14.67
CA ILE A 88 6.58 -28.25 -14.08
C ILE A 88 5.32 -29.05 -14.36
N ALA A 89 4.58 -29.35 -13.29
CA ALA A 89 3.29 -30.03 -13.37
C ALA A 89 2.27 -29.18 -14.14
N LYS A 90 1.38 -29.84 -14.88
CA LYS A 90 0.27 -29.15 -15.53
C LYS A 90 -0.63 -28.58 -14.42
N ALA A 91 -0.91 -27.27 -14.47
CA ALA A 91 -1.93 -26.68 -13.61
C ALA A 91 -3.29 -27.31 -13.93
N GLU A 92 -4.05 -27.65 -12.88
CA GLU A 92 -5.44 -28.05 -13.03
C GLU A 92 -6.26 -26.87 -13.59
N GLU A 93 -7.38 -27.17 -14.25
CA GLU A 93 -8.37 -26.14 -14.58
C GLU A 93 -9.01 -25.67 -13.28
N GLY A 94 -8.35 -24.75 -12.61
CA GLY A 94 -8.78 -24.16 -11.35
C GLY A 94 -9.53 -22.86 -11.55
N GLU A 95 -10.29 -22.48 -10.53
CA GLU A 95 -10.86 -21.14 -10.43
C GLU A 95 -9.73 -20.10 -10.39
N ARG A 96 -10.05 -18.86 -10.81
CA ARG A 96 -9.12 -17.74 -10.77
C ARG A 96 -8.58 -17.60 -9.33
N PHE A 97 -7.27 -17.78 -9.16
CA PHE A 97 -6.63 -17.58 -7.87
C PHE A 97 -6.93 -16.17 -7.38
N THR A 98 -7.66 -16.09 -6.28
CA THR A 98 -7.92 -14.86 -5.53
C THR A 98 -7.14 -14.99 -4.24
N TYR A 99 -6.14 -14.13 -4.07
CA TYR A 99 -5.39 -14.08 -2.83
C TYR A 99 -6.31 -13.58 -1.71
N ASN A 100 -6.78 -14.51 -0.88
CA ASN A 100 -7.47 -14.19 0.37
C ASN A 100 -6.46 -14.36 1.50
N ARG A 101 -5.95 -13.25 2.02
CA ARG A 101 -5.08 -13.28 3.20
C ARG A 101 -5.92 -13.68 4.42
N PRO A 102 -5.46 -14.61 5.26
CA PRO A 102 -6.08 -14.82 6.57
C PRO A 102 -5.82 -13.57 7.42
N ILE A 103 -6.83 -12.72 7.56
CA ILE A 103 -6.86 -11.64 8.55
C ILE A 103 -7.44 -12.28 9.81
N GLU A 104 -6.67 -12.33 10.89
CA GLU A 104 -7.23 -12.61 12.21
C GLU A 104 -7.98 -11.34 12.62
N ASP A 105 -9.30 -11.34 12.42
CA ASP A 105 -10.20 -10.23 12.80
C ASP A 105 -10.38 -10.22 14.32
N THR A 106 -9.48 -9.57 15.05
CA THR A 106 -9.76 -9.05 16.39
C THR A 106 -10.22 -7.60 16.24
N THR A 107 -11.54 -7.37 16.28
CA THR A 107 -12.15 -6.04 16.07
C THR A 107 -11.67 -4.96 17.04
N ASP A 108 -11.22 -5.36 18.23
CA ASP A 108 -10.69 -4.46 19.26
C ASP A 108 -9.31 -3.89 18.86
N ASP A 109 -8.50 -4.67 18.13
CA ASP A 109 -7.16 -4.22 17.70
C ASP A 109 -7.23 -3.20 16.56
N GLN A 110 -8.31 -3.16 15.78
CA GLN A 110 -8.43 -2.31 14.59
C GLN A 110 -8.53 -0.82 14.93
N HIS A 111 -9.32 -0.44 15.95
CA HIS A 111 -9.46 0.96 16.36
C HIS A 111 -8.17 1.48 17.01
N ASP A 112 -7.51 0.64 17.80
CA ASP A 112 -6.22 0.96 18.42
C ASP A 112 -5.10 1.07 17.38
N ASP A 113 -5.06 0.20 16.37
CA ASP A 113 -4.14 0.28 15.25
C ASP A 113 -4.37 1.55 14.41
N ALA A 114 -5.64 1.88 14.11
CA ALA A 114 -6.00 3.09 13.39
C ALA A 114 -5.56 4.34 14.16
N LEU A 115 -5.79 4.37 15.47
CA LEU A 115 -5.34 5.46 16.35
C LEU A 115 -3.81 5.55 16.42
N SER A 116 -3.11 4.42 16.50
CA SER A 116 -1.64 4.39 16.50
C SER A 116 -1.08 4.98 15.20
N VAL A 117 -1.67 4.64 14.04
CA VAL A 117 -1.26 5.16 12.75
C VAL A 117 -1.57 6.66 12.64
N ALA A 118 -2.77 7.08 13.07
CA ALA A 118 -3.16 8.48 13.08
C ALA A 118 -2.22 9.33 13.95
N ARG A 119 -1.87 8.85 15.15
CA ARG A 119 -0.91 9.49 16.05
C ARG A 119 0.46 9.63 15.40
N MET A 120 0.97 8.55 14.80
CA MET A 120 2.26 8.57 14.10
C MET A 120 2.31 9.67 13.03
N LEU A 121 1.26 9.77 12.22
CA LEU A 121 1.14 10.79 11.17
C LEU A 121 0.98 12.20 11.74
N ALA A 122 0.15 12.37 12.78
CA ALA A 122 -0.10 13.65 13.42
C ALA A 122 1.18 14.27 14.02
N TYR A 123 2.07 13.44 14.56
CA TYR A 123 3.35 13.86 15.12
C TYR A 123 4.50 13.89 14.11
N GLY A 124 4.27 13.46 12.87
CA GLY A 124 5.31 13.42 11.83
C GLY A 124 6.46 12.46 12.20
N ILE A 125 6.16 11.36 12.87
CA ILE A 125 7.17 10.38 13.28
C ILE A 125 7.72 9.71 12.02
N SER A 126 9.01 9.91 11.74
CA SER A 126 9.69 9.28 10.61
C SER A 126 10.00 7.82 10.91
N ILE A 127 9.74 6.95 9.94
CA ILE A 127 10.15 5.56 9.96
C ILE A 127 11.44 5.42 9.15
N GLY A 128 12.52 4.95 9.80
CA GLY A 128 13.83 4.82 9.16
C GLY A 128 14.31 3.37 8.97
N THR A 129 13.79 2.42 9.76
CA THR A 129 14.31 1.05 9.80
C THR A 129 13.36 0.04 9.14
N GLU A 130 13.91 -1.06 8.64
CA GLU A 130 13.11 -2.17 8.07
C GLU A 130 12.16 -2.80 9.11
N ALA A 131 12.58 -2.87 10.38
CA ALA A 131 11.76 -3.42 11.46
C ALA A 131 10.53 -2.54 11.77
N GLU A 132 10.71 -1.21 11.80
CA GLU A 132 9.59 -0.28 11.99
C GLU A 132 8.62 -0.30 10.79
N LEU A 133 9.15 -0.38 9.57
CA LEU A 133 8.32 -0.52 8.35
C LEU A 133 7.50 -1.81 8.39
N HIS A 134 8.09 -2.92 8.80
CA HIS A 134 7.42 -4.20 8.93
C HIS A 134 6.30 -4.12 9.97
N SER A 135 6.58 -3.59 11.17
CA SER A 135 5.59 -3.45 12.24
C SER A 135 4.39 -2.58 11.85
N ILE A 136 4.61 -1.54 11.05
CA ILE A 136 3.52 -0.67 10.61
C ILE A 136 2.72 -1.32 9.49
N ARG A 137 3.35 -2.09 8.60
CA ARG A 137 2.61 -2.89 7.62
C ARG A 137 1.69 -3.90 8.27
N GLU A 138 2.16 -4.62 9.29
CA GLU A 138 1.31 -5.56 10.01
C GLU A 138 0.06 -4.88 10.58
N ARG A 139 0.22 -3.69 11.18
CA ARG A 139 -0.92 -2.88 11.65
C ARG A 139 -1.84 -2.45 10.52
N LEU A 140 -1.29 -1.86 9.46
CA LEU A 140 -2.07 -1.44 8.29
C LEU A 140 -2.78 -2.61 7.60
N ASP A 141 -2.25 -3.83 7.72
CA ASP A 141 -2.86 -5.03 7.18
C ASP A 141 -4.05 -5.53 7.98
N ARG A 142 -4.08 -5.25 9.29
CA ARG A 142 -5.26 -5.46 10.14
C ARG A 142 -6.32 -4.39 9.93
N LEU A 143 -5.94 -3.24 9.36
CA LEU A 143 -6.88 -2.21 8.94
C LEU A 143 -7.48 -2.59 7.58
N HIS A 144 -8.81 -2.65 7.51
CA HIS A 144 -9.59 -2.91 6.29
C HIS A 144 -9.61 -1.71 5.32
N ILE A 145 -8.43 -1.15 5.03
CA ILE A 145 -8.24 0.04 4.18
C ILE A 145 -7.63 -0.33 2.81
N GLY A 146 -7.93 0.48 1.80
CA GLY A 146 -7.46 0.26 0.43
C GLY A 146 -5.93 0.30 0.29
N ALA A 147 -5.39 -0.48 -0.65
CA ALA A 147 -3.94 -0.56 -0.91
C ALA A 147 -3.31 0.80 -1.22
N SER A 148 -4.02 1.67 -1.96
CA SER A 148 -3.57 3.05 -2.24
C SER A 148 -3.39 3.87 -0.96
N THR A 149 -4.32 3.74 0.00
CA THR A 149 -4.23 4.39 1.31
C THR A 149 -3.05 3.85 2.12
N LYS A 150 -2.85 2.52 2.14
CA LYS A 150 -1.68 1.91 2.81
C LYS A 150 -0.36 2.46 2.26
N VAL A 151 -0.23 2.54 0.94
CA VAL A 151 0.95 3.12 0.27
C VAL A 151 1.10 4.60 0.63
N SER A 152 0.02 5.37 0.67
CA SER A 152 0.04 6.78 1.05
C SER A 152 0.53 6.99 2.49
N ILE A 153 0.07 6.15 3.42
CA ILE A 153 0.51 6.16 4.82
C ILE A 153 2.01 5.85 4.92
N LEU A 154 2.47 4.77 4.29
CA LEU A 154 3.88 4.36 4.34
C LEU A 154 4.81 5.44 3.75
N ARG A 155 4.43 6.04 2.62
CA ARG A 155 5.20 7.14 2.01
C ARG A 155 5.26 8.37 2.91
N THR A 156 4.14 8.73 3.53
CA THR A 156 4.07 9.88 4.44
C THR A 156 4.92 9.63 5.69
N ALA A 157 4.95 8.40 6.19
CA ALA A 157 5.73 8.06 7.38
C ALA A 157 7.24 7.92 7.09
N GLN A 158 7.64 7.51 5.89
CA GLN A 158 9.05 7.52 5.48
C GLN A 158 9.59 8.94 5.26
N ASN A 159 8.77 9.85 4.72
CA ASN A 159 9.14 11.24 4.47
C ASN A 159 8.09 12.18 5.07
N PRO A 160 8.04 12.32 6.41
CA PRO A 160 7.05 13.17 7.05
C PRO A 160 7.27 14.63 6.65
N PRO A 161 6.23 15.35 6.20
CA PRO A 161 6.35 16.77 5.94
C PRO A 161 6.60 17.54 7.25
N ASN A 162 7.30 18.69 7.15
CA ASN A 162 7.59 19.55 8.31
C ASN A 162 6.32 20.00 9.05
N GLU A 163 5.20 20.11 8.34
CA GLU A 163 3.86 20.30 8.89
C GLU A 163 2.87 19.33 8.22
N PRO A 164 1.86 18.83 8.97
CA PRO A 164 0.84 17.96 8.42
C PRO A 164 0.02 18.72 7.36
N TYR A 165 0.32 18.50 6.07
CA TYR A 165 -0.50 19.02 4.98
C TYR A 165 -1.89 18.37 5.02
N MET A 166 -2.88 19.09 5.55
CA MET A 166 -4.20 18.55 5.83
C MET A 166 -4.87 17.95 4.59
N THR A 167 -4.66 18.51 3.40
CA THR A 167 -5.17 17.97 2.13
C THR A 167 -4.61 16.59 1.77
N LYS A 168 -3.40 16.24 2.23
CA LYS A 168 -2.80 14.91 2.01
C LYS A 168 -3.22 13.90 3.09
N LEU A 169 -3.37 14.37 4.33
CA LEU A 169 -3.79 13.52 5.45
C LEU A 169 -5.29 13.26 5.47
N ALA A 170 -6.10 14.17 4.92
CA ALA A 170 -7.56 14.11 4.94
C ALA A 170 -8.12 12.77 4.42
N PRO A 171 -7.77 12.28 3.21
CA PRO A 171 -8.25 10.99 2.73
C PRO A 171 -7.77 9.80 3.58
N ILE A 172 -6.60 9.94 4.22
CA ILE A 172 -6.06 8.92 5.12
C ILE A 172 -6.91 8.86 6.39
N MET A 173 -7.21 10.01 7.02
CA MET A 173 -8.00 10.07 8.24
C MET A 173 -9.42 9.55 8.02
N SER A 174 -10.06 9.91 6.89
CA SER A 174 -11.36 9.35 6.52
C SER A 174 -11.34 7.83 6.35
N ALA A 175 -10.28 7.28 5.73
CA ALA A 175 -10.14 5.84 5.55
C ALA A 175 -9.86 5.10 6.88
N LEU A 176 -9.15 5.73 7.82
CA LEU A 176 -8.88 5.15 9.14
C LEU A 176 -10.10 5.17 10.06
N PHE A 177 -11.01 6.15 9.92
CA PHE A 177 -12.16 6.33 10.80
C PHE A 177 -13.50 6.42 10.03
N PRO A 178 -13.90 5.34 9.33
CA PRO A 178 -15.08 5.37 8.47
C PRO A 178 -16.39 5.62 9.23
N ASP A 179 -16.49 5.24 10.50
CA ASP A 179 -17.70 5.45 11.30
C ASP A 179 -17.89 6.91 11.72
N VAL A 180 -16.79 7.63 11.91
CA VAL A 180 -16.81 9.09 12.12
C VAL A 180 -17.29 9.77 10.84
N VAL A 181 -16.76 9.37 9.67
CA VAL A 181 -17.18 9.89 8.36
C VAL A 181 -18.68 9.71 8.14
N LYS A 182 -19.21 8.49 8.33
CA LYS A 182 -20.66 8.20 8.18
C LYS A 182 -21.53 9.05 9.10
N THR A 183 -21.02 9.39 10.28
CA THR A 183 -21.75 10.24 11.24
C THR A 183 -21.79 11.67 10.73
N VAL A 184 -20.64 12.23 10.32
CA VAL A 184 -20.56 13.59 9.76
C VAL A 184 -21.42 13.73 8.51
N GLU A 185 -21.37 12.78 7.58
CA GLU A 185 -22.20 12.80 6.36
C GLU A 185 -23.71 12.77 6.65
N ARG A 186 -24.13 12.10 7.73
CA ARG A 186 -25.53 12.05 8.16
C ARG A 186 -25.99 13.39 8.69
N GLU A 187 -25.22 13.99 9.58
CA GLU A 187 -25.51 15.30 10.17
C GLU A 187 -25.48 16.41 9.11
N LEU A 188 -24.59 16.29 8.13
CA LEU A 188 -24.51 17.23 7.01
C LEU A 188 -25.77 17.20 6.13
N LYS A 189 -26.34 16.01 5.87
CA LYS A 189 -27.61 15.87 5.15
C LYS A 189 -28.80 16.47 5.92
N SER A 190 -28.69 16.55 7.25
CA SER A 190 -29.70 17.18 8.10
C SER A 190 -29.63 18.72 8.11
N GLY A 191 -28.60 19.32 7.49
CA GLY A 191 -28.44 20.77 7.39
C GLY A 191 -27.86 21.42 8.66
N ASN A 192 -27.14 20.64 9.46
CA ASN A 192 -26.59 21.11 10.74
C ASN A 192 -25.37 22.03 10.56
N GLU A 193 -25.20 22.96 11.50
CA GLU A 193 -24.11 23.96 11.48
C GLU A 193 -22.73 23.35 11.79
N ALA A 194 -21.66 24.09 11.44
CA ALA A 194 -20.26 23.69 11.61
C ALA A 194 -19.91 23.17 13.02
N GLU A 195 -20.47 23.79 14.06
CA GLU A 195 -20.28 23.38 15.46
C GLU A 195 -20.88 22.00 15.73
N GLN A 196 -22.09 21.75 15.23
CA GLN A 196 -22.77 20.48 15.45
C GLN A 196 -22.08 19.34 14.70
N LEU A 197 -21.58 19.59 13.49
CA LEU A 197 -20.79 18.63 12.72
C LEU A 197 -19.51 18.22 13.48
N THR A 198 -18.80 19.21 14.04
CA THR A 198 -17.56 18.97 14.79
C THR A 198 -17.84 18.20 16.08
N ARG A 199 -18.88 18.57 16.84
CA ARG A 199 -19.29 17.85 18.06
C ARG A 199 -19.72 16.41 17.76
N ALA A 200 -20.45 16.18 16.67
CA ALA A 200 -20.86 14.85 16.26
C ALA A 200 -19.67 13.97 15.85
N ALA A 201 -18.69 14.56 15.15
CA ALA A 201 -17.44 13.88 14.80
C ALA A 201 -16.64 13.49 16.06
N GLU A 202 -16.52 14.40 17.02
CA GLU A 202 -15.83 14.15 18.30
C GLU A 202 -16.53 13.06 19.12
N ALA A 203 -17.86 13.11 19.20
CA ALA A 203 -18.65 12.10 19.90
C ALA A 203 -18.52 10.71 19.26
N ALA A 204 -18.55 10.64 17.92
CA ALA A 204 -18.33 9.39 17.20
C ALA A 204 -16.92 8.83 17.42
N LEU A 205 -15.90 9.69 17.37
CA LEU A 205 -14.51 9.29 17.61
C LEU A 205 -14.33 8.76 19.04
N GLY A 206 -14.92 9.43 20.02
CA GLY A 206 -14.88 8.99 21.43
C GLY A 206 -15.66 7.70 21.68
N ALA A 207 -16.74 7.44 20.94
CA ALA A 207 -17.51 6.20 21.06
C ALA A 207 -16.78 4.99 20.44
N SER A 208 -15.96 5.22 19.41
CA SER A 208 -15.19 4.18 18.71
C SER A 208 -13.88 3.81 19.39
N ILE A 209 -13.37 4.62 20.33
CA ILE A 209 -12.04 4.43 20.94
C ILE A 209 -12.18 4.36 22.46
N ASN A 210 -11.82 3.21 23.05
CA ASN A 210 -11.96 2.95 24.50
C ASN A 210 -10.79 3.52 25.35
N ARG A 211 -10.05 4.50 24.81
CA ARG A 211 -8.81 5.06 25.39
C ARG A 211 -8.74 6.57 25.20
N GLU A 212 -7.95 7.23 26.04
CA GLU A 212 -7.73 8.68 25.95
C GLU A 212 -6.91 9.03 24.70
N ILE A 213 -7.45 9.95 23.90
CA ILE A 213 -6.82 10.46 22.68
C ILE A 213 -6.16 11.80 23.03
N ASP A 214 -4.88 11.96 22.69
CA ASP A 214 -4.22 13.24 22.91
C ASP A 214 -4.80 14.34 22.00
N ASN A 215 -4.75 15.60 22.46
CA ASN A 215 -5.36 16.73 21.78
C ASN A 215 -4.86 16.94 20.35
N ARG A 216 -3.58 16.65 20.06
CA ARG A 216 -3.01 16.85 18.74
C ARG A 216 -3.54 15.80 17.76
N THR A 217 -3.50 14.53 18.13
CA THR A 217 -4.02 13.44 17.31
C THR A 217 -5.51 13.61 17.07
N ARG A 218 -6.28 13.93 18.12
CA ARG A 218 -7.72 14.23 18.03
C ARG A 218 -7.99 15.34 17.01
N ARG A 219 -7.28 16.46 17.12
CA ARG A 219 -7.41 17.60 16.20
C ARG A 219 -7.12 17.19 14.76
N VAL A 220 -6.02 16.48 14.51
CA VAL A 220 -5.64 16.04 13.16
C VAL A 220 -6.67 15.09 12.55
N ILE A 221 -7.24 14.18 13.33
CA ILE A 221 -8.31 13.27 12.86
C ILE A 221 -9.54 14.07 12.45
N ILE A 222 -10.06 14.92 13.34
CA ILE A 222 -11.28 15.70 13.08
C ILE A 222 -11.07 16.66 11.91
N GLN A 223 -9.97 17.42 11.90
CA GLN A 223 -9.67 18.34 10.81
C GLN A 223 -9.47 17.62 9.49
N GLY A 224 -8.82 16.45 9.49
CA GLY A 224 -8.62 15.63 8.31
C GLY A 224 -9.95 15.16 7.70
N ILE A 225 -10.85 14.65 8.53
CA ILE A 225 -12.17 14.18 8.07
C ILE A 225 -13.00 15.34 7.53
N MET A 226 -13.04 16.47 8.23
CA MET A 226 -13.79 17.65 7.78
C MET A 226 -13.23 18.23 6.48
N THR A 227 -11.91 18.25 6.33
CA THR A 227 -11.24 18.67 5.08
C THR A 227 -11.57 17.71 3.94
N ASP A 228 -11.58 16.39 4.19
CA ASP A 228 -11.91 15.42 3.15
C ASP A 228 -13.35 15.61 2.64
N ILE A 229 -14.32 15.71 3.56
CA ILE A 229 -15.74 15.82 3.23
C ILE A 229 -16.05 17.17 2.57
N LEU A 230 -15.72 18.29 3.24
CA LEU A 230 -16.14 19.62 2.78
C LEU A 230 -15.32 20.11 1.58
N TYR A 231 -14.00 19.92 1.61
CA TYR A 231 -13.11 20.51 0.62
C TYR A 231 -12.77 19.57 -0.54
N LEU A 232 -12.44 18.29 -0.27
CA LEU A 232 -12.02 17.37 -1.33
C LEU A 232 -13.20 16.70 -2.05
N GLN A 233 -14.20 16.23 -1.31
CA GLN A 233 -15.34 15.50 -1.87
C GLN A 233 -16.42 16.44 -2.40
N MET A 234 -16.87 17.40 -1.57
CA MET A 234 -17.94 18.33 -1.96
C MET A 234 -17.47 19.52 -2.80
N GLN A 235 -16.18 19.85 -2.75
CA GLN A 235 -15.60 21.06 -3.36
C GLN A 235 -16.30 22.36 -2.89
N ASP A 236 -16.88 22.34 -1.68
CA ASP A 236 -17.57 23.48 -1.09
C ASP A 236 -16.58 24.34 -0.31
N THR A 237 -15.89 25.23 -1.05
CA THR A 237 -14.87 26.12 -0.50
C THR A 237 -15.43 27.11 0.51
N GLN A 238 -16.72 27.47 0.39
CA GLN A 238 -17.38 28.39 1.30
C GLN A 238 -17.66 27.68 2.64
N ALA A 239 -18.31 26.51 2.60
CA ALA A 239 -18.57 25.72 3.81
C ALA A 239 -17.29 25.31 4.54
N TYR A 240 -16.24 24.94 3.79
CA TYR A 240 -14.92 24.64 4.38
C TYR A 240 -14.31 25.89 5.06
N SER A 241 -14.32 27.04 4.38
CA SER A 241 -13.79 28.30 4.93
C SER A 241 -14.55 28.72 6.19
N ASP A 242 -15.88 28.64 6.17
CA ASP A 242 -16.73 29.00 7.31
C ASP A 242 -16.47 28.09 8.52
N TRP A 243 -16.37 26.76 8.28
CA TRP A 243 -16.00 25.81 9.32
C TRP A 243 -14.58 26.03 9.85
N HIS A 244 -13.59 26.23 8.96
CA HIS A 244 -12.19 26.42 9.35
C HIS A 244 -12.01 27.68 10.21
N ASN A 245 -12.60 28.80 9.79
CA ASN A 245 -12.55 30.05 10.54
C ASN A 245 -13.25 29.95 11.89
N TRP A 246 -14.40 29.26 11.97
CA TRP A 246 -15.06 29.01 13.25
C TRP A 246 -14.18 28.15 14.17
N ASN A 247 -13.57 27.09 13.65
CA ASN A 247 -12.75 26.18 14.42
C ASN A 247 -11.48 26.86 14.95
N GLU A 248 -10.79 27.68 14.14
CA GLU A 248 -9.63 28.46 14.59
C GLU A 248 -10.00 29.47 15.69
N ASN A 249 -11.15 30.15 15.57
CA ASN A 249 -11.58 31.13 16.57
C ASN A 249 -12.08 30.50 17.87
N SER A 250 -12.62 29.27 17.79
CA SER A 250 -13.12 28.53 18.96
C SER A 250 -11.99 27.91 19.79
N GLU A 251 -10.80 27.72 19.22
CA GLU A 251 -9.62 27.19 19.91
C GLU A 251 -8.80 28.24 20.69
N VAL A 252 -9.16 29.53 20.58
CA VAL A 252 -8.53 30.64 21.33
C VAL A 252 -9.30 30.96 22.64
N GLY A 253 -10.37 30.21 22.95
CA GLY A 253 -11.22 30.36 24.14
C GLY A 253 -10.90 29.39 25.26
#